data_AF-A0A8T4ZJX8-F1
#
_entry.id   AF-A0A8T4ZJX8-F1
#
_cell.length_a   1.000
_cell.length_b   1.000
_cell.length_c   1.000
_cell.angle_alpha   90.00
_cell.angle_beta   90.00
_cell.angle_gamma   90.00
#
_symmetry.space_group_name_H-M   'P 1'
#
loop_
_entity.id
_entity.type
_entity.pdbx_description
1 polymer ?
#
loop_
_entity_poly.entity_id
_entity_poly.type
_entity_poly.pdbx_seq_one_letter_code
_entity_poly.pdbx_strand_id
1 'polypeptide(L)' 'MKRKKALITVELVDESIEYSNQAIKEEILEWLKEETGIPWIREVKSVTVKDC' A
#
# COMPACT_ATOMS: atom_id res chain seq x y z
N MET A 1 -1.24 -20.55 14.97
CA MET A 1 -0.33 -20.65 13.80
C MET A 1 0.47 -19.36 13.67
N LYS A 2 1.81 -19.43 13.57
CA LYS A 2 2.65 -18.23 13.34
C LYS A 2 2.39 -17.72 11.92
N ARG A 3 1.99 -16.46 11.78
CA ARG A 3 1.87 -15.76 10.48
C ARG A 3 2.99 -14.72 10.41
N LYS A 4 3.62 -14.59 9.24
CA LYS A 4 4.59 -13.52 8.99
C LYS A 4 3.82 -12.23 8.65
N LYS A 5 4.32 -11.09 9.13
CA LYS A 5 3.84 -9.75 8.79
C LYS A 5 5.01 -8.99 8.18
N ALA A 6 4.83 -8.45 6.98
CA ALA A 6 5.77 -7.52 6.37
C ALA A 6 5.29 -6.08 6.61
N LEU A 7 6.22 -5.17 6.87
CA LEU A 7 6.00 -3.72 6.80
C LEU A 7 6.87 -3.22 5.64
N ILE A 8 6.24 -2.56 4.68
CA ILE A 8 6.93 -2.01 3.50
C ILE A 8 6.78 -0.50 3.57
N THR A 9 7.89 0.20 3.42
CA THR A 9 7.94 1.65 3.28
C THR A 9 8.43 1.95 1.88
N VAL A 10 7.73 2.83 1.18
CA VAL A 10 8.05 3.24 -0.18
C VAL A 10 8.11 4.76 -0.22
N GLU A 11 8.86 5.29 -1.18
CA GLU A 11 8.85 6.71 -1.51
C GLU A 11 7.75 6.96 -2.54
N LEU A 12 6.98 8.03 -2.35
CA LEU A 12 5.96 8.47 -3.29
C LEU A 12 6.55 9.56 -4.19
N VAL A 13 6.02 9.68 -5.40
CA VAL A 13 6.41 10.75 -6.33
C VAL A 13 5.97 12.12 -5.81
N ASP A 14 6.62 13.20 -6.24
CA ASP A 14 6.35 14.56 -5.75
C ASP A 14 4.90 15.00 -5.99
N GLU A 15 4.30 14.56 -7.10
CA GLU A 15 2.90 14.85 -7.44
C GLU A 15 1.91 14.29 -6.42
N SER A 16 2.31 13.32 -5.60
CA SER A 16 1.46 12.79 -4.52
C SER A 16 1.06 13.85 -3.49
N ILE A 17 1.82 14.95 -3.36
CA ILE A 17 1.51 16.07 -2.47
C ILE A 17 0.17 16.74 -2.83
N GLU A 18 -0.24 16.68 -4.09
CA GLU A 18 -1.50 17.29 -4.55
C GLU A 18 -2.74 16.45 -4.17
N TYR A 19 -2.54 15.22 -3.69
CA TYR A 19 -3.61 14.28 -3.38
C TYR A 19 -3.71 14.03 -1.88
N SER A 20 -4.94 13.80 -1.41
CA SER A 20 -5.12 13.44 0.00
C SER A 20 -4.53 12.06 0.29
N ASN A 21 -3.96 11.89 1.49
CA ASN A 21 -3.49 10.60 2.00
C ASN A 21 -4.56 9.49 1.89
N GLN A 22 -5.85 9.83 1.97
CA GLN A 22 -6.93 8.87 1.80
C GLN A 22 -7.05 8.39 0.34
N ALA A 23 -7.03 9.32 -0.62
CA ALA A 23 -7.12 8.97 -2.04
C ALA A 23 -5.96 8.06 -2.45
N ILE A 24 -4.73 8.44 -2.10
CA ILE A 24 -3.51 7.65 -2.37
C ILE A 24 -3.63 6.25 -1.74
N LYS A 25 -4.14 6.16 -0.51
CA LYS A 25 -4.33 4.88 0.18
C LYS A 25 -5.33 3.98 -0.52
N GLU A 26 -6.43 4.54 -1.01
CA GLU A 26 -7.49 3.81 -1.73
C GLU A 26 -6.96 3.28 -3.06
N GLU A 27 -6.26 4.11 -3.84
CA GLU A 27 -5.65 3.71 -5.12
C GLU A 27 -4.58 2.62 -4.95
N ILE A 28 -3.63 2.80 -4.01
CA ILE A 28 -2.61 1.78 -3.75
C ILE A 28 -3.25 0.46 -3.30
N LEU A 29 -4.30 0.52 -2.48
CA LEU A 29 -4.99 -0.69 -2.03
C LEU A 29 -5.72 -1.39 -3.19
N GLU A 30 -6.28 -0.63 -4.12
CA GLU A 30 -6.95 -1.15 -5.32
C GLU A 30 -5.93 -1.82 -6.26
N TRP A 31 -4.85 -1.12 -6.61
CA TRP A 31 -3.75 -1.69 -7.41
C TRP A 31 -3.18 -2.96 -6.78
N LEU A 32 -2.93 -2.95 -5.48
CA LEU A 32 -2.41 -4.12 -4.78
C LEU A 32 -3.41 -5.29 -4.73
N LYS A 33 -4.71 -5.07 -4.91
CA LYS A 33 -5.70 -6.15 -5.02
C LYS A 33 -5.74 -6.71 -6.44
N GLU A 34 -5.71 -5.83 -7.44
CA GLU A 34 -5.76 -6.20 -8.86
C GLU A 34 -4.47 -6.88 -9.33
N GLU A 35 -3.30 -6.39 -8.89
CA GLU A 35 -1.96 -6.90 -9.26
C GLU A 35 -1.41 -7.96 -8.28
N THR A 36 -2.25 -8.78 -7.65
CA THR A 36 -1.74 -9.86 -6.77
C THR A 36 -1.09 -11.03 -7.52
N GLY A 37 -0.01 -10.74 -8.27
CA GLY A 37 0.96 -11.70 -8.81
C GLY A 37 2.15 -11.96 -7.87
N ILE A 38 2.16 -11.38 -6.67
CA ILE A 38 3.26 -11.56 -5.70
C ILE A 38 3.02 -12.85 -4.90
N PRO A 39 3.87 -13.90 -5.03
CA PRO A 39 3.61 -15.24 -4.49
C PRO A 39 3.55 -15.31 -2.96
N TRP A 40 3.99 -14.26 -2.26
CA TRP A 40 4.01 -14.18 -0.80
C TRP A 40 2.86 -13.37 -0.21
N ILE A 41 2.08 -12.68 -1.05
CA ILE A 41 0.96 -11.84 -0.62
C ILE A 41 -0.32 -12.63 -0.80
N ARG A 42 -0.93 -12.99 0.33
CA ARG A 42 -2.23 -13.65 0.34
C ARG A 42 -3.39 -12.66 0.41
N GLU A 43 -3.18 -11.53 1.08
CA GLU A 43 -4.18 -10.50 1.33
C GLU A 43 -3.47 -9.22 1.77
N VAL A 44 -3.91 -8.08 1.25
CA VAL A 44 -3.49 -6.77 1.76
C VAL A 44 -4.50 -6.28 2.78
N LYS A 45 -4.06 -6.18 4.04
CA LYS A 45 -4.93 -5.78 5.16
C LYS A 45 -5.09 -4.28 5.33
N SER A 46 -4.02 -3.53 5.07
CA SER A 46 -4.00 -2.09 5.32
C SER A 46 -2.81 -1.44 4.62
N VAL A 47 -3.06 -0.29 3.99
CA VAL A 47 -2.04 0.65 3.51
C VAL A 47 -2.05 1.87 4.44
N THR A 48 -0.89 2.45 4.72
CA THR A 48 -0.75 3.66 5.54
C THR A 48 0.08 4.68 4.78
N VAL A 49 -0.46 5.87 4.57
CA VAL A 49 0.23 7.03 4.00
C VAL A 49 0.38 8.04 5.13
N LYS A 50 1.58 8.62 5.27
CA LYS A 50 1.90 9.64 6.26
C LYS A 50 2.74 10.71 5.59
N ASP A 51 2.48 11.95 5.95
CA ASP A 51 3.38 13.07 5.67
C ASP A 51 4.74 12.81 6.36
N CYS A 52 5.82 12.95 5.59
CA CYS A 52 7.21 12.83 6.06
C CYS A 52 7.81 14.22 6.29
#